data_AF-A0A6P0JV71-F1
#
_entry.id   AF-A0A6P0JV71-F1
#
_cell.length_a   1.000
_cell.length_b   1.000
_cell.length_c   1.000
_cell.angle_alpha   90.00
_cell.angle_beta   90.00
_cell.angle_gamma   90.00
#
_symmetry.space_group_name_H-M   'P 1'
#
loop_
_entity.id
_entity.type
_entity.pdbx_description
1 polymer ?
#
loop_
_entity_poly.entity_id
_entity_poly.type
_entity_poly.pdbx_seq_one_letter_code
_entity_poly.pdbx_strand_id
1 'polypeptide(L)'
;MSSEQLNLFNTDPSEPSDSLPEGDFNPDLIPTDASIPIPAKTYPTIEALAVHCQQCQRCELAGSRTHVVIGRGNPQADILIVGEGPGQHEDEQGLPFVGRSGQLLDKILASVNFDPEKDVYIANMVKCLTAETAVLTREGYKTIGSIVKQQWQGEVLSLDPQKKLVWRPVTGWYESPLGSRTLYEVKYAGQDVGYTATGDHPILTRRGWIPVEDLHAQDLAATGTPMGDFTSMQQILQGIRDRVPKFSSSLTHNFAGQKTDWRPVTKVKPSQPESSSSVYCIDVAETANFVTPAGVVHNCRPPQNRTPVSEEIAACKPYLLEQIRLIDPKIILFTGATAYKGLTGKKQGITKIRGQWLEWEGRQCMAIFHPAYLLRNPSREKGKPKWLMWQDIQAVRQKLDELR
;
A
#
# COMPACT_ATOMS: atom_id res chain seq x y z
N MET A 1 4.28 -36.31 37.99
CA MET A 1 4.93 -36.31 36.65
C MET A 1 4.12 -37.25 35.78
N SER A 2 3.52 -36.90 34.66
CA SER A 2 3.34 -35.65 33.92
C SER A 2 2.16 -35.93 32.98
N SER A 3 1.12 -35.12 33.03
CA SER A 3 -0.03 -35.20 32.13
C SER A 3 -0.30 -33.79 31.64
N GLU A 4 0.38 -33.39 30.57
CA GLU A 4 0.08 -32.16 29.85
C GLU A 4 0.89 -32.14 28.55
N GLN A 5 0.27 -32.62 27.47
CA GLN A 5 0.41 -31.98 26.16
C GLN A 5 -0.58 -32.57 25.15
N LEU A 6 -1.22 -31.63 24.45
CA LEU A 6 -1.90 -31.76 23.16
C LEU A 6 -3.34 -32.30 23.17
N ASN A 7 -4.29 -31.38 23.31
CA ASN A 7 -5.47 -31.25 22.43
C ASN A 7 -6.14 -29.89 22.68
N LEU A 8 -5.96 -28.93 21.75
CA LEU A 8 -6.37 -27.52 21.90
C LEU A 8 -7.40 -27.11 20.84
N PHE A 9 -8.30 -28.02 20.42
CA PHE A 9 -9.39 -27.75 19.46
C PHE A 9 -10.62 -28.67 19.64
N ASN A 10 -11.17 -28.79 20.86
CA ASN A 10 -12.54 -29.27 21.04
C ASN A 10 -13.33 -28.22 21.82
N THR A 11 -14.20 -27.51 21.11
CA THR A 11 -15.26 -26.67 21.70
C THR A 11 -16.42 -27.58 22.07
N ASP A 12 -16.61 -27.82 23.37
CA ASP A 12 -17.78 -28.51 23.90
C ASP A 12 -18.99 -27.54 23.90
N PRO A 13 -20.19 -27.89 23.38
CA PRO A 13 -21.29 -26.92 23.17
C PRO A 13 -22.12 -26.59 24.42
N SER A 14 -21.66 -26.88 25.64
CA SER A 14 -22.54 -26.82 26.82
C SER A 14 -21.91 -26.19 28.05
N GLU A 15 -21.50 -24.93 27.96
CA GLU A 15 -21.49 -24.02 29.11
C GLU A 15 -22.07 -22.66 28.71
N PRO A 16 -22.93 -22.03 29.54
CA PRO A 16 -23.55 -20.77 29.20
C PRO A 16 -22.50 -19.66 29.27
N SER A 17 -22.03 -19.22 28.10
CA SER A 17 -21.29 -17.97 27.97
C SER A 17 -22.22 -16.82 28.34
N ASP A 18 -21.78 -15.95 29.25
CA ASP A 18 -22.45 -14.68 29.56
C ASP A 18 -22.87 -14.00 28.25
N SER A 19 -24.19 -13.95 28.04
CA SER A 19 -24.78 -13.48 26.79
C SER A 19 -24.54 -11.97 26.67
N LEU A 20 -23.89 -11.60 25.56
CA LEU A 20 -23.81 -10.23 25.08
C LEU A 20 -25.24 -9.65 25.01
N PRO A 21 -25.46 -8.36 25.33
CA PRO A 21 -26.75 -7.75 25.09
C PRO A 21 -27.05 -7.78 23.59
N GLU A 22 -28.10 -8.52 23.21
CA GLU A 22 -28.65 -8.59 21.85
C GLU A 22 -29.12 -7.19 21.43
N GLY A 23 -28.24 -6.45 20.78
CA GLY A 23 -28.53 -5.18 20.12
C GLY A 23 -28.13 -5.26 18.65
N ASP A 24 -29.07 -5.71 17.81
CA ASP A 24 -29.26 -5.41 16.38
C ASP A 24 -28.01 -5.16 15.50
N PHE A 25 -26.89 -5.86 15.73
CA PHE A 25 -25.73 -5.79 14.82
C PHE A 25 -26.05 -6.56 13.56
N ASN A 26 -26.50 -5.84 12.53
CA ASN A 26 -26.72 -6.38 11.20
C ASN A 26 -25.64 -5.87 10.23
N PRO A 27 -24.64 -6.70 9.86
CA PRO A 27 -23.59 -6.30 8.93
C PRO A 27 -24.13 -5.94 7.54
N ASP A 28 -25.30 -6.44 7.15
CA ASP A 28 -25.92 -6.15 5.83
C ASP A 28 -26.41 -4.70 5.71
N LEU A 29 -26.59 -4.00 6.84
CA LEU A 29 -26.97 -2.59 6.86
C LEU A 29 -25.77 -1.65 6.69
N ILE A 30 -24.55 -2.19 6.71
CA ILE A 30 -23.35 -1.37 6.60
C ILE A 30 -23.14 -0.99 5.13
N PRO A 31 -23.07 0.31 4.79
CA PRO A 31 -22.96 0.72 3.40
C PRO A 31 -21.72 0.14 2.72
N THR A 32 -21.88 -0.37 1.50
CA THR A 32 -20.77 -0.83 0.65
C THR A 32 -20.20 0.29 -0.21
N ASP A 33 -20.94 1.39 -0.40
CA ASP A 33 -20.48 2.55 -1.15
C ASP A 33 -19.53 3.43 -0.30
N ALA A 34 -18.34 3.71 -0.83
CA ALA A 34 -17.32 4.58 -0.24
C ALA A 34 -17.84 5.96 0.15
N SER A 35 -18.75 6.50 -0.65
CA SER A 35 -19.32 7.85 -0.51
C SER A 35 -20.30 7.96 0.65
N ILE A 36 -20.86 6.83 1.10
CA ILE A 36 -21.76 6.77 2.25
C ILE A 36 -20.93 6.44 3.48
N PRO A 37 -20.82 7.33 4.48
CA PRO A 37 -20.05 7.07 5.68
C PRO A 37 -20.69 5.93 6.49
N ILE A 38 -19.86 5.07 7.07
CA ILE A 38 -20.31 4.09 8.07
C ILE A 38 -20.66 4.88 9.34
N PRO A 39 -21.88 4.73 9.90
CA PRO A 39 -22.25 5.41 11.14
C PRO A 39 -21.28 5.08 12.28
N ALA A 40 -21.03 6.04 13.17
CA ALA A 40 -20.29 5.77 14.39
C ALA A 40 -21.06 4.77 15.27
N LYS A 41 -20.34 3.98 16.07
CA LYS A 41 -20.89 2.94 16.97
C LYS A 41 -21.62 1.82 16.22
N THR A 42 -21.21 1.54 14.98
CA THR A 42 -21.79 0.43 14.19
C THR A 42 -21.37 -0.94 14.74
N TYR A 43 -20.13 -1.10 15.19
CA TYR A 43 -19.61 -2.41 15.59
C TYR A 43 -19.64 -2.59 17.11
N PRO A 44 -20.16 -3.71 17.62
CA PRO A 44 -20.14 -3.98 19.06
C PRO A 44 -18.73 -4.34 19.55
N THR A 45 -17.92 -5.03 18.74
CA THR A 45 -16.58 -5.50 19.08
C THR A 45 -15.60 -5.38 17.91
N ILE A 46 -14.30 -5.52 18.19
CA ILE A 46 -13.25 -5.52 17.15
C ILE A 46 -13.38 -6.75 16.25
N GLU A 47 -13.84 -7.87 16.78
CA GLU A 47 -14.07 -9.12 16.04
C GLU A 47 -15.22 -8.93 15.04
N ALA A 48 -16.32 -8.29 15.46
CA ALA A 48 -17.43 -7.97 14.55
C ALA A 48 -16.97 -7.02 13.42
N LEU A 49 -16.15 -6.02 13.75
CA LEU A 49 -15.50 -5.15 12.77
C LEU A 49 -14.61 -5.94 11.82
N ALA A 50 -13.79 -6.86 12.35
CA ALA A 50 -12.85 -7.66 11.59
C ALA A 50 -13.56 -8.55 10.56
N VAL A 51 -14.62 -9.24 10.97
CA VAL A 51 -15.43 -10.10 10.09
C VAL A 51 -15.99 -9.30 8.92
N HIS A 52 -16.59 -8.13 9.19
CA HIS A 52 -17.11 -7.28 8.12
C HIS A 52 -15.98 -6.73 7.21
N CYS A 53 -14.85 -6.31 7.79
CA CYS A 53 -13.70 -5.83 7.02
C CYS A 53 -13.21 -6.85 5.98
N GLN A 54 -13.20 -8.15 6.29
CA GLN A 54 -12.75 -9.19 5.33
C GLN A 54 -13.55 -9.18 4.03
N GLN A 55 -14.83 -8.83 4.09
CA GLN A 55 -15.74 -8.79 2.94
C GLN A 55 -15.86 -7.39 2.31
N CYS A 56 -15.15 -6.38 2.84
CA CYS A 56 -15.28 -5.00 2.41
C CYS A 56 -14.97 -4.81 0.91
N GLN A 57 -15.85 -4.11 0.20
CA GLN A 57 -15.69 -3.71 -1.22
C GLN A 57 -15.78 -2.18 -1.41
N ARG A 58 -15.57 -1.39 -0.34
CA ARG A 58 -15.80 0.06 -0.34
C ARG A 58 -14.82 0.87 -1.18
N CYS A 59 -13.72 0.30 -1.65
CA CYS A 59 -12.77 1.01 -2.52
C CYS A 59 -12.03 0.04 -3.42
N GLU A 60 -11.34 0.57 -4.43
CA GLU A 60 -10.62 -0.22 -5.44
C GLU A 60 -9.53 -1.13 -4.86
N LEU A 61 -9.00 -0.79 -3.67
CA LEU A 61 -8.00 -1.61 -2.98
C LEU A 61 -8.51 -3.01 -2.60
N ALA A 62 -9.83 -3.21 -2.59
CA ALA A 62 -10.42 -4.52 -2.35
C ALA A 62 -10.06 -5.54 -3.42
N GLY A 63 -9.87 -5.10 -4.67
CA GLY A 63 -9.50 -5.97 -5.79
C GLY A 63 -8.02 -6.35 -5.82
N SER A 64 -7.15 -5.64 -5.08
CA SER A 64 -5.69 -5.84 -5.13
C SER A 64 -5.10 -6.56 -3.92
N ARG A 65 -5.83 -6.67 -2.81
CA ARG A 65 -5.37 -7.31 -1.57
C ARG A 65 -5.38 -8.83 -1.65
N THR A 66 -4.49 -9.50 -0.92
CA THR A 66 -4.66 -10.91 -0.54
C THR A 66 -5.47 -11.01 0.75
N HIS A 67 -5.07 -10.25 1.79
CA HIS A 67 -5.77 -10.23 3.07
C HIS A 67 -6.06 -8.81 3.51
N VAL A 68 -7.15 -8.63 4.24
CA VAL A 68 -7.42 -7.37 4.93
C VAL A 68 -6.60 -7.34 6.21
N VAL A 69 -5.83 -6.27 6.38
CA VAL A 69 -4.90 -6.08 7.50
C VAL A 69 -5.52 -5.12 8.50
N ILE A 70 -6.24 -5.66 9.48
CA ILE A 70 -7.08 -4.89 10.41
C ILE A 70 -6.26 -4.27 11.55
N GLY A 71 -5.53 -5.12 12.28
CA GLY A 71 -4.77 -4.77 13.46
C GLY A 71 -4.02 -5.95 14.08
N ARG A 72 -3.07 -5.71 14.98
CA ARG A 72 -2.47 -6.71 15.88
C ARG A 72 -2.15 -6.11 17.26
N GLY A 73 -1.87 -6.96 18.23
CA GLY A 73 -1.56 -6.57 19.61
C GLY A 73 -2.78 -6.58 20.52
N ASN A 74 -2.69 -5.90 21.66
CA ASN A 74 -3.69 -5.96 22.72
C ASN A 74 -4.88 -5.02 22.43
N PRO A 75 -6.11 -5.53 22.26
CA PRO A 75 -7.30 -4.71 22.00
C PRO A 75 -7.73 -3.82 23.18
N GLN A 76 -7.09 -3.96 24.35
CA GLN A 76 -7.27 -3.14 25.54
C GLN A 76 -6.05 -2.28 25.86
N ALA A 77 -5.16 -2.07 24.88
CA ALA A 77 -3.93 -1.31 25.08
C ALA A 77 -4.18 0.19 25.29
N ASP A 78 -3.44 0.79 26.23
CA ASP A 78 -3.40 2.24 26.43
C ASP A 78 -2.75 3.00 25.25
N ILE A 79 -2.01 2.31 24.37
CA ILE A 79 -1.30 2.88 23.23
C ILE A 79 -1.80 2.25 21.92
N LEU A 80 -2.25 3.10 21.00
CA LEU A 80 -2.55 2.75 19.62
C LEU A 80 -1.49 3.32 18.67
N ILE A 81 -0.93 2.48 17.80
CA ILE A 81 0.00 2.88 16.75
C ILE A 81 -0.71 2.81 15.39
N VAL A 82 -0.67 3.91 14.64
CA VAL A 82 -1.34 4.03 13.34
C VAL A 82 -0.33 4.26 12.23
N GLY A 83 -0.23 3.31 11.31
CA GLY A 83 0.54 3.40 10.07
C GLY A 83 -0.25 3.89 8.86
N GLU A 84 0.42 3.90 7.71
CA GLU A 84 -0.17 4.34 6.44
C GLU A 84 -1.09 3.28 5.83
N GLY A 85 -0.55 2.09 5.59
CA GLY A 85 -1.22 0.98 4.92
C GLY A 85 -0.36 -0.28 5.03
N PRO A 86 -0.93 -1.47 4.80
CA PRO A 86 -0.16 -2.69 4.75
C PRO A 86 0.82 -2.67 3.55
N GLY A 87 1.99 -3.27 3.76
CA GLY A 87 2.88 -3.64 2.66
C GLY A 87 2.64 -5.08 2.21
N GLN A 88 3.47 -5.56 1.29
CA GLN A 88 3.32 -6.89 0.71
C GLN A 88 3.33 -8.02 1.77
N HIS A 89 4.27 -7.98 2.72
CA HIS A 89 4.38 -9.03 3.75
C HIS A 89 3.18 -8.99 4.69
N GLU A 90 2.69 -7.77 5.00
CA GLU A 90 1.50 -7.57 5.81
C GLU A 90 0.24 -8.09 5.09
N ASP A 91 0.10 -7.83 3.79
CA ASP A 91 -0.99 -8.33 2.94
C ASP A 91 -0.99 -9.85 2.81
N GLU A 92 0.18 -10.47 2.73
CA GLU A 92 0.32 -11.94 2.68
C GLU A 92 -0.03 -12.61 4.01
N GLN A 93 0.29 -11.97 5.14
CA GLN A 93 0.08 -12.54 6.48
C GLN A 93 -1.22 -12.07 7.17
N GLY A 94 -1.88 -11.02 6.65
CA GLY A 94 -3.06 -10.42 7.27
C GLY A 94 -2.77 -9.58 8.52
N LEU A 95 -1.50 -9.36 8.88
CA LEU A 95 -1.08 -8.69 10.11
C LEU A 95 -0.25 -7.43 9.81
N PRO A 96 -0.50 -6.30 10.49
CA PRO A 96 0.23 -5.06 10.22
C PRO A 96 1.63 -5.09 10.82
N PHE A 97 2.59 -4.42 10.16
CA PHE A 97 3.96 -4.29 10.65
C PHE A 97 4.61 -5.64 10.98
N VAL A 98 4.61 -6.59 10.03
CA VAL A 98 5.31 -7.88 10.15
C VAL A 98 6.55 -7.96 9.25
N GLY A 99 6.66 -7.08 8.24
CA GLY A 99 7.86 -6.94 7.44
C GLY A 99 9.01 -6.26 8.20
N ARG A 100 10.10 -5.95 7.50
CA ARG A 100 11.30 -5.32 8.12
C ARG A 100 11.02 -4.00 8.83
N SER A 101 10.06 -3.23 8.33
CA SER A 101 9.64 -1.99 8.98
C SER A 101 8.97 -2.25 10.33
N GLY A 102 8.19 -3.33 10.42
CA GLY A 102 7.59 -3.82 11.65
C GLY A 102 8.60 -4.40 12.64
N GLN A 103 9.52 -5.23 12.17
CA GLN A 103 10.62 -5.74 13.01
C GLN A 103 11.47 -4.62 13.61
N LEU A 104 11.64 -3.50 12.89
CA LEU A 104 12.29 -2.32 13.42
C LEU A 104 11.41 -1.60 14.46
N LEU A 105 10.10 -1.51 14.22
CA LEU A 105 9.14 -0.96 15.19
C LEU A 105 9.17 -1.76 16.49
N ASP A 106 9.13 -3.10 16.43
CA ASP A 106 9.18 -3.98 17.59
C ASP A 106 10.47 -3.74 18.41
N LYS A 107 11.61 -3.57 17.74
CA LYS A 107 12.88 -3.21 18.39
C LYS A 107 12.85 -1.84 19.06
N ILE A 108 12.17 -0.88 18.45
CA ILE A 108 11.99 0.47 19.02
C ILE A 108 11.10 0.40 20.27
N LEU A 109 10.00 -0.34 20.22
CA LEU A 109 9.12 -0.56 21.37
C LEU A 109 9.85 -1.27 22.51
N ALA A 110 10.55 -2.36 22.20
CA ALA A 110 11.32 -3.11 23.18
C ALA A 110 12.42 -2.25 23.84
N SER A 111 12.99 -1.27 23.14
CA SER A 111 14.01 -0.39 23.71
C SER A 111 13.53 0.52 24.84
N VAL A 112 12.21 0.72 24.97
CA VAL A 112 11.57 1.35 26.13
C VAL A 112 10.74 0.36 26.95
N ASN A 113 11.02 -0.94 26.85
CA ASN A 113 10.31 -2.03 27.55
C ASN A 113 8.81 -2.14 27.22
N PHE A 114 8.39 -1.77 26.02
CA PHE A 114 7.05 -2.11 25.53
C PHE A 114 7.08 -3.47 24.81
N ASP A 115 6.16 -4.35 25.18
CA ASP A 115 5.86 -5.61 24.49
C ASP A 115 4.83 -5.32 23.36
N PRO A 116 5.19 -5.51 22.07
CA PRO A 116 4.30 -5.24 20.95
C PRO A 116 2.96 -5.98 20.98
N GLU A 117 2.87 -7.12 21.68
CA GLU A 117 1.65 -7.93 21.73
C GLU A 117 0.79 -7.63 22.97
N LYS A 118 1.36 -7.01 24.01
CA LYS A 118 0.66 -6.76 25.29
C LYS A 118 0.41 -5.29 25.58
N ASP A 119 1.36 -4.41 25.25
CA ASP A 119 1.32 -3.00 25.66
C ASP A 119 0.71 -2.08 24.61
N VAL A 120 0.60 -2.53 23.36
CA VAL A 120 0.16 -1.70 22.25
C VAL A 120 -0.86 -2.43 21.37
N TYR A 121 -1.68 -1.66 20.67
CA TYR A 121 -2.42 -2.11 19.50
C TYR A 121 -1.86 -1.40 18.26
N ILE A 122 -1.71 -2.11 17.16
CA ILE A 122 -1.12 -1.58 15.91
C ILE A 122 -2.12 -1.74 14.78
N ALA A 123 -2.40 -0.65 14.06
CA ALA A 123 -3.30 -0.61 12.91
C ALA A 123 -2.76 0.34 11.82
N ASN A 124 -3.48 0.45 10.70
CA ASN A 124 -3.16 1.35 9.59
C ASN A 124 -4.33 2.26 9.20
N MET A 125 -4.06 3.38 8.52
CA MET A 125 -5.11 4.22 7.93
C MET A 125 -5.93 3.49 6.89
N VAL A 126 -5.28 2.79 5.96
CA VAL A 126 -5.95 1.86 5.04
C VAL A 126 -5.65 0.42 5.43
N LYS A 127 -6.64 -0.48 5.28
CA LYS A 127 -6.51 -1.90 5.66
C LYS A 127 -6.09 -2.82 4.51
N CYS A 128 -5.96 -2.28 3.30
CA CYS A 128 -5.73 -3.05 2.09
C CYS A 128 -4.45 -2.57 1.40
N LEU A 129 -3.74 -3.50 0.73
CA LEU A 129 -2.50 -3.20 0.03
C LEU A 129 -2.73 -2.23 -1.12
N THR A 130 -1.99 -1.12 -1.10
CA THR A 130 -1.94 -0.14 -2.18
C THR A 130 -0.96 -0.58 -3.27
N ALA A 131 -1.29 -1.64 -4.01
CA ALA A 131 -0.44 -2.18 -5.07
C ALA A 131 -0.53 -1.31 -6.34
N GLU A 132 0.61 -0.81 -6.82
CA GLU A 132 0.65 0.34 -7.74
C GLU A 132 0.90 0.01 -9.22
N THR A 133 1.28 -1.22 -9.59
CA THR A 133 1.47 -1.53 -11.02
C THR A 133 0.15 -1.91 -11.67
N ALA A 134 -0.53 -0.93 -12.26
CA ALA A 134 -1.66 -1.16 -13.14
C ALA A 134 -1.20 -1.64 -14.52
N VAL A 135 -1.81 -2.72 -15.00
CA VAL A 135 -1.68 -3.31 -16.32
C VAL A 135 -2.99 -3.05 -17.06
N LEU A 136 -2.90 -2.53 -18.28
CA LEU A 136 -4.08 -2.28 -19.11
C LEU A 136 -4.59 -3.60 -19.70
N THR A 137 -5.83 -3.95 -19.38
CA THR A 137 -6.53 -5.15 -19.87
C THR A 137 -7.78 -4.79 -20.67
N ARG A 138 -8.37 -5.76 -21.39
CA ARG A 138 -9.66 -5.58 -22.10
C ARG A 138 -10.80 -5.16 -21.17
N GLU A 139 -10.70 -5.52 -19.89
CA GLU A 139 -11.70 -5.24 -18.84
C GLU A 139 -11.42 -3.91 -18.11
N GLY A 140 -10.41 -3.15 -18.55
CA GLY A 140 -9.90 -1.96 -17.84
C GLY A 140 -8.58 -2.24 -17.14
N TYR A 141 -8.22 -1.43 -16.14
CA TYR A 141 -6.97 -1.62 -15.41
C TYR A 141 -7.07 -2.75 -14.38
N LYS A 142 -6.08 -3.63 -14.35
CA LYS A 142 -5.87 -4.61 -13.26
C LYS A 142 -4.47 -4.45 -12.69
N THR A 143 -4.27 -4.75 -11.42
CA THR A 143 -2.91 -4.71 -10.85
C THR A 143 -2.11 -5.93 -11.32
N ILE A 144 -0.80 -5.78 -11.55
CA ILE A 144 0.06 -6.92 -11.90
C ILE A 144 0.05 -7.99 -10.80
N GLY A 145 -0.05 -7.56 -9.54
CA GLY A 145 -0.17 -8.45 -8.39
C GLY A 145 -1.46 -9.27 -8.44
N SER A 146 -2.62 -8.64 -8.72
CA SER A 146 -3.87 -9.38 -8.88
C SER A 146 -3.82 -10.32 -10.08
N ILE A 147 -3.19 -9.92 -11.19
CA ILE A 147 -3.04 -10.79 -12.37
C ILE A 147 -2.23 -12.03 -11.99
N VAL A 148 -1.09 -11.87 -11.30
CA VAL A 148 -0.24 -13.01 -10.91
C VAL A 148 -0.89 -13.89 -9.84
N LYS A 149 -1.37 -13.30 -8.75
CA LYS A 149 -1.95 -14.06 -7.61
C LYS A 149 -3.20 -14.85 -8.01
N GLN A 150 -4.04 -14.28 -8.88
CA GLN A 150 -5.28 -14.93 -9.32
C GLN A 150 -5.06 -15.79 -10.57
N GLN A 151 -3.84 -15.88 -11.09
CA GLN A 151 -3.51 -16.51 -12.37
C GLN A 151 -4.49 -16.07 -13.47
N TRP A 152 -4.75 -14.76 -13.51
CA TRP A 152 -5.83 -14.18 -14.30
C TRP A 152 -5.60 -14.43 -15.78
N GLN A 153 -6.59 -15.04 -16.42
CA GLN A 153 -6.60 -15.35 -17.84
C GLN A 153 -7.27 -14.21 -18.59
N GLY A 154 -6.55 -13.59 -19.51
CA GLY A 154 -7.10 -12.57 -20.39
C GLY A 154 -6.03 -11.86 -21.20
N GLU A 155 -6.41 -10.76 -21.85
CA GLU A 155 -5.52 -10.01 -22.72
C GLU A 155 -5.05 -8.71 -22.07
N VAL A 156 -3.76 -8.45 -22.20
CA VAL A 156 -3.12 -7.17 -21.84
C VAL A 156 -2.74 -6.42 -23.10
N LEU A 157 -2.73 -5.10 -23.03
CA LEU A 157 -2.21 -4.29 -24.14
C LEU A 157 -0.69 -4.40 -24.14
N SER A 158 -0.12 -4.74 -25.30
CA SER A 158 1.31 -4.98 -25.53
C SER A 158 1.79 -4.22 -26.77
N LEU A 159 3.10 -4.12 -26.97
CA LEU A 159 3.75 -3.55 -28.13
C LEU A 159 4.39 -4.67 -28.97
N ASP A 160 4.01 -4.76 -30.25
CA ASP A 160 4.63 -5.71 -31.19
C ASP A 160 6.03 -5.25 -31.65
N PRO A 161 6.83 -6.13 -32.32
CA PRO A 161 8.13 -5.75 -32.87
C PRO A 161 8.08 -4.60 -33.89
N GLN A 162 6.92 -4.34 -34.49
CA GLN A 162 6.67 -3.23 -35.42
C GLN A 162 6.18 -1.95 -34.71
N LYS A 163 6.21 -1.93 -33.37
CA LYS A 163 5.84 -0.79 -32.51
C LYS A 163 4.35 -0.43 -32.55
N LYS A 164 3.48 -1.40 -32.85
CA LYS A 164 2.02 -1.23 -32.79
C LYS A 164 1.46 -1.79 -31.49
N LEU A 165 0.45 -1.10 -30.96
CA LEU A 165 -0.29 -1.56 -29.80
C LEU A 165 -1.19 -2.73 -30.20
N VAL A 166 -1.01 -3.86 -29.54
CA VAL A 166 -1.72 -5.11 -29.81
C VAL A 166 -2.21 -5.72 -28.51
N TRP A 167 -3.43 -6.26 -28.50
CA TRP A 167 -3.91 -7.06 -27.37
C TRP A 167 -3.28 -8.45 -27.45
N ARG A 168 -2.73 -8.91 -26.35
CA ARG A 168 -2.05 -10.20 -26.28
C ARG A 168 -2.46 -10.97 -25.03
N PRO A 169 -2.69 -12.29 -25.13
CA PRO A 169 -3.03 -13.10 -23.98
C PRO A 169 -1.85 -13.16 -23.01
N VAL A 170 -2.18 -13.12 -21.72
CA VAL A 170 -1.26 -13.48 -20.64
C VAL A 170 -1.14 -15.00 -20.64
N THR A 171 0.09 -15.51 -20.74
CA THR A 171 0.41 -16.94 -20.89
C THR A 171 1.13 -17.52 -19.67
N GLY A 172 1.53 -16.69 -18.71
CA GLY A 172 2.29 -17.11 -17.54
C GLY A 172 2.21 -16.09 -16.42
N TRP A 173 2.31 -16.58 -15.18
CA TRP A 173 2.19 -15.81 -13.94
C TRP A 173 3.20 -16.36 -12.95
N TYR A 174 4.21 -15.57 -12.60
CA TYR A 174 5.18 -16.01 -11.61
C TYR A 174 5.71 -14.84 -10.81
N GLU A 175 6.09 -15.16 -9.58
CA GLU A 175 6.87 -14.27 -8.74
C GLU A 175 8.34 -14.64 -8.90
N SER A 176 9.15 -13.66 -9.31
CA SER A 176 10.58 -13.86 -9.51
C SER A 176 11.35 -13.16 -8.38
N PRO A 177 12.14 -13.88 -7.56
CA PRO A 177 13.03 -13.24 -6.60
C PRO A 177 14.08 -12.41 -7.35
N LEU A 178 14.23 -11.15 -6.95
CA LEU A 178 15.19 -10.23 -7.57
C LEU A 178 16.65 -10.63 -7.30
N GLY A 179 16.92 -11.38 -6.23
CA GLY A 179 18.24 -11.95 -5.95
C GLY A 179 19.35 -10.89 -5.91
N SER A 180 20.43 -11.10 -6.66
CA SER A 180 21.58 -10.18 -6.80
C SER A 180 21.45 -9.21 -7.99
N ARG A 181 20.27 -9.13 -8.64
CA ARG A 181 20.09 -8.28 -9.83
C ARG A 181 20.14 -6.81 -9.43
N THR A 182 21.00 -6.03 -10.09
CA THR A 182 21.05 -4.59 -9.87
C THR A 182 19.76 -3.92 -10.34
N LEU A 183 19.12 -3.16 -9.45
CA LEU A 183 17.97 -2.32 -9.74
C LEU A 183 18.41 -0.88 -10.00
N TYR A 184 17.80 -0.24 -10.99
CA TYR A 184 18.07 1.12 -11.41
C TYR A 184 16.83 1.99 -11.17
N GLU A 185 16.95 3.01 -10.33
CA GLU A 185 15.93 4.06 -10.16
C GLU A 185 16.08 5.08 -11.30
N VAL A 186 15.15 5.08 -12.26
CA VAL A 186 15.10 5.99 -13.41
C VAL A 186 14.15 7.16 -13.11
N LYS A 187 14.64 8.39 -13.23
CA LYS A 187 13.86 9.62 -13.10
C LYS A 187 14.03 10.54 -14.30
N TYR A 188 13.01 11.35 -14.55
CA TYR A 188 12.94 12.26 -15.69
C TYR A 188 12.89 13.72 -15.24
N ALA A 189 13.39 14.62 -16.06
CA ALA A 189 13.30 16.05 -15.79
C ALA A 189 11.84 16.52 -15.77
N GLY A 190 11.46 17.26 -14.73
CA GLY A 190 10.11 17.79 -14.58
C GLY A 190 9.03 16.75 -14.27
N GLN A 191 9.39 15.56 -13.77
CA GLN A 191 8.46 14.60 -13.16
C GLN A 191 8.90 14.29 -11.73
N ASP A 192 7.96 14.34 -10.79
CA ASP A 192 8.19 14.00 -9.37
C ASP A 192 8.27 12.48 -9.16
N VAL A 193 7.76 11.70 -10.11
CA VAL A 193 7.66 10.24 -10.06
C VAL A 193 8.59 9.63 -11.10
N GLY A 194 9.33 8.60 -10.70
CA GLY A 194 10.15 7.76 -11.58
C GLY A 194 9.75 6.29 -11.45
N TYR A 195 10.50 5.38 -12.06
CA TYR A 195 10.30 3.95 -11.86
C TYR A 195 11.62 3.22 -11.55
N THR A 196 11.49 2.00 -11.06
CA THR A 196 12.62 1.12 -10.79
C THR A 196 12.56 -0.07 -11.74
N ALA A 197 13.68 -0.38 -12.40
CA ALA A 197 13.80 -1.50 -13.33
C ALA A 197 15.13 -2.24 -13.15
N THR A 198 15.21 -3.47 -13.65
CA THR A 198 16.48 -4.22 -13.74
C THR A 198 17.35 -3.64 -14.87
N GLY A 199 18.66 -3.91 -14.84
CA GLY A 199 19.60 -3.38 -15.84
C GLY A 199 19.27 -3.76 -17.27
N ASP A 200 18.85 -5.01 -17.48
CA ASP A 200 18.44 -5.58 -18.76
C ASP A 200 17.10 -5.07 -19.29
N HIS A 201 16.36 -4.27 -18.51
CA HIS A 201 15.08 -3.72 -18.93
C HIS A 201 15.27 -2.77 -20.13
N PRO A 202 14.61 -3.00 -21.27
CA PRO A 202 14.79 -2.14 -22.43
C PRO A 202 13.96 -0.86 -22.27
N ILE A 203 14.60 0.29 -22.47
CA ILE A 203 14.00 1.62 -22.50
C ILE A 203 14.19 2.26 -23.87
N LEU A 204 13.13 2.86 -24.42
CA LEU A 204 13.22 3.55 -25.69
C LEU A 204 13.90 4.91 -25.50
N THR A 205 15.03 5.12 -26.17
CA THR A 205 15.76 6.39 -26.23
C THR A 205 15.86 6.90 -27.67
N ARG A 206 16.41 8.10 -27.86
CA ARG A 206 16.79 8.60 -29.21
C ARG A 206 17.83 7.71 -29.90
N ARG A 207 18.53 6.85 -29.14
CA ARG A 207 19.50 5.88 -29.63
C ARG A 207 18.86 4.53 -30.01
N GLY A 208 17.55 4.37 -29.80
CA GLY A 208 16.83 3.11 -29.94
C GLY A 208 16.46 2.50 -28.59
N TRP A 209 16.00 1.24 -28.60
CA TRP A 209 15.80 0.47 -27.38
C TRP A 209 17.16 0.07 -26.82
N ILE A 210 17.46 0.52 -25.61
CA ILE A 210 18.70 0.17 -24.91
C ILE A 210 18.35 -0.39 -23.53
N PRO A 211 19.19 -1.26 -22.93
CA PRO A 211 19.07 -1.62 -21.53
C PRO A 211 19.12 -0.39 -20.60
N VAL A 212 18.42 -0.43 -19.46
CA VAL A 212 18.45 0.64 -18.44
C VAL A 212 19.85 0.79 -17.83
N GLU A 213 20.66 -0.26 -17.76
CA GLU A 213 22.05 -0.16 -17.31
C GLU A 213 22.95 0.65 -18.24
N ASP A 214 22.57 0.74 -19.53
CA ASP A 214 23.25 1.55 -20.54
C ASP A 214 22.67 2.97 -20.65
N LEU A 215 21.70 3.30 -19.80
CA LEU A 215 21.05 4.61 -19.75
C LEU A 215 21.91 5.61 -18.94
N HIS A 216 22.19 6.75 -19.54
CA HIS A 216 22.99 7.82 -18.93
C HIS A 216 22.13 9.02 -18.55
N ALA A 217 22.61 9.81 -17.58
CA ALA A 217 22.01 11.11 -17.32
C ALA A 217 22.04 11.97 -18.58
N GLN A 218 20.98 12.74 -18.83
CA GLN A 218 20.71 13.51 -20.06
C GLN A 218 20.29 12.70 -21.28
N ASP A 219 20.30 11.36 -21.24
CA ASP A 219 19.68 10.59 -22.32
C ASP A 219 18.22 11.02 -22.46
N LEU A 220 17.84 11.29 -23.70
CA LEU A 220 16.47 11.55 -24.07
C LEU A 220 15.76 10.21 -24.16
N ALA A 221 15.11 9.84 -23.07
CA ALA A 221 14.25 8.68 -22.98
C ALA A 221 12.82 9.06 -23.34
N ALA A 222 12.14 8.17 -24.03
CA ALA A 222 10.72 8.29 -24.30
C ALA A 222 9.97 8.12 -22.98
N THR A 223 9.39 9.20 -22.48
CA THR A 223 8.47 9.13 -21.34
C THR A 223 7.07 9.04 -21.89
N GLY A 224 6.43 7.88 -21.73
CA GLY A 224 5.02 7.73 -22.02
C GLY A 224 4.20 8.36 -20.90
N THR A 225 3.57 9.49 -21.15
CA THR A 225 2.12 9.51 -20.95
C THR A 225 1.56 9.38 -22.37
N PRO A 226 1.01 8.22 -22.76
CA PRO A 226 0.68 7.98 -24.15
C PRO A 226 -0.57 8.79 -24.43
N MET A 227 -0.61 9.62 -25.46
CA MET A 227 -1.51 9.44 -26.60
C MET A 227 -1.38 10.62 -27.58
N GLY A 228 -1.86 10.35 -28.79
CA GLY A 228 -1.74 11.27 -29.88
C GLY A 228 -2.68 11.08 -31.08
N ASP A 229 -3.88 10.49 -30.99
CA ASP A 229 -5.01 10.72 -31.93
C ASP A 229 -6.32 10.07 -31.42
N PHE A 230 -7.43 10.81 -31.40
CA PHE A 230 -8.60 10.52 -30.54
C PHE A 230 -9.75 9.74 -31.20
N THR A 231 -9.73 9.52 -32.50
CA THR A 231 -10.92 9.05 -33.24
C THR A 231 -11.18 7.55 -33.05
N SER A 232 -10.13 6.74 -32.87
CA SER A 232 -10.23 5.28 -32.66
C SER A 232 -10.46 4.91 -31.18
N MET A 233 -9.90 5.68 -30.25
CA MET A 233 -10.13 5.52 -28.82
C MET A 233 -11.51 6.01 -28.39
N GLN A 234 -12.12 6.99 -29.07
CA GLN A 234 -13.54 7.27 -28.88
C GLN A 234 -14.40 6.07 -29.26
N GLN A 235 -14.10 5.35 -30.35
CA GLN A 235 -14.86 4.14 -30.70
C GLN A 235 -14.68 3.00 -29.67
N ILE A 236 -13.46 2.81 -29.14
CA ILE A 236 -13.17 1.80 -28.11
C ILE A 236 -13.80 2.18 -26.75
N LEU A 237 -13.66 3.45 -26.32
CA LEU A 237 -14.21 3.95 -25.06
C LEU A 237 -15.72 4.19 -25.12
N GLN A 238 -16.32 4.47 -26.28
CA GLN A 238 -17.78 4.51 -26.47
C GLN A 238 -18.36 3.10 -26.29
N GLY A 239 -17.72 2.07 -26.88
CA GLY A 239 -18.10 0.68 -26.67
C GLY A 239 -17.92 0.17 -25.23
N ILE A 240 -17.03 0.79 -24.45
CA ILE A 240 -16.82 0.49 -23.02
C ILE A 240 -17.73 1.35 -22.11
N ARG A 241 -18.02 2.60 -22.48
CA ARG A 241 -18.98 3.50 -21.78
C ARG A 241 -20.39 2.94 -21.73
N ASP A 242 -20.80 2.25 -22.79
CA ASP A 242 -22.12 1.60 -22.85
C ASP A 242 -22.21 0.36 -21.93
N ARG A 243 -21.11 -0.08 -21.30
CA ARG A 243 -21.02 -1.32 -20.50
C ARG A 243 -20.53 -1.17 -19.06
N VAL A 244 -20.08 0.01 -18.60
CA VAL A 244 -19.53 0.20 -17.24
C VAL A 244 -20.04 1.51 -16.59
N PRO A 245 -20.64 1.49 -15.37
CA PRO A 245 -21.21 2.70 -14.77
C PRO A 245 -20.15 3.69 -14.24
N LYS A 246 -20.34 4.96 -14.64
CA LYS A 246 -19.90 6.24 -14.04
C LYS A 246 -18.43 6.35 -13.56
N PHE A 247 -17.57 6.73 -14.50
CA PHE A 247 -16.26 7.34 -14.27
C PHE A 247 -16.36 8.72 -13.61
N SER A 248 -15.50 9.00 -12.62
CA SER A 248 -15.22 10.34 -12.09
C SER A 248 -14.51 11.20 -13.15
N SER A 249 -14.99 12.41 -13.35
CA SER A 249 -14.58 13.34 -14.41
C SER A 249 -13.19 13.97 -14.23
N SER A 250 -12.47 13.70 -13.13
CA SER A 250 -11.18 14.35 -12.82
C SER A 250 -9.93 13.73 -13.48
N LEU A 251 -10.07 12.62 -14.21
CA LEU A 251 -8.97 11.96 -14.94
C LEU A 251 -9.07 12.12 -16.47
N THR A 252 -9.98 12.96 -16.97
CA THR A 252 -10.39 12.97 -18.39
C THR A 252 -9.68 14.00 -19.27
N HIS A 253 -8.41 14.32 -19.02
CA HIS A 253 -7.70 15.33 -19.82
C HIS A 253 -6.46 14.79 -20.53
N ASN A 254 -6.34 15.31 -21.76
CA ASN A 254 -5.29 15.14 -22.76
C ASN A 254 -5.48 13.90 -23.59
N PHE A 255 -5.13 13.98 -24.90
CA PHE A 255 -4.62 12.90 -25.77
C PHE A 255 -4.91 12.85 -27.30
N ALA A 256 -4.51 13.88 -28.07
CA ALA A 256 -4.21 13.74 -29.51
C ALA A 256 -3.05 14.67 -29.95
N GLY A 257 -2.14 14.18 -30.80
CA GLY A 257 -0.88 14.79 -31.21
C GLY A 257 0.33 13.84 -31.15
N GLN A 258 0.82 13.40 -32.31
CA GLN A 258 2.12 12.73 -32.49
C GLN A 258 3.27 13.54 -31.88
N LYS A 259 3.69 13.21 -30.66
CA LYS A 259 5.03 13.52 -30.15
C LYS A 259 5.34 12.62 -28.97
N THR A 260 6.28 11.70 -29.16
CA THR A 260 6.99 11.08 -28.03
C THR A 260 7.58 12.21 -27.18
N ASP A 261 7.18 12.33 -25.91
CA ASP A 261 7.81 13.27 -24.99
C ASP A 261 9.19 12.71 -24.62
N TRP A 262 10.22 13.38 -25.11
CA TRP A 262 11.61 12.99 -24.92
C TRP A 262 12.13 13.77 -23.73
N ARG A 263 12.24 13.11 -22.58
CA ARG A 263 12.71 13.78 -21.37
C ARG A 263 14.13 13.37 -21.04
N PRO A 264 14.97 14.34 -20.63
CA PRO A 264 16.27 14.04 -20.07
C PRO A 264 16.10 13.17 -18.82
N VAL A 265 16.81 12.07 -18.80
CA VAL A 265 16.96 11.25 -17.59
C VAL A 265 17.80 12.05 -16.59
N THR A 266 17.27 12.27 -15.39
CA THR A 266 17.93 13.06 -14.34
C THR A 266 18.69 12.20 -13.34
N LYS A 267 18.28 10.93 -13.20
CA LYS A 267 18.85 10.03 -12.22
C LYS A 267 18.68 8.59 -12.68
N VAL A 268 19.77 7.86 -12.69
CA VAL A 268 19.85 6.41 -12.84
C VAL A 268 20.77 5.96 -11.71
N LYS A 269 20.22 5.45 -10.60
CA LYS A 269 21.05 4.97 -9.49
C LYS A 269 20.96 3.46 -9.39
N PRO A 270 22.09 2.74 -9.53
CA PRO A 270 22.12 1.33 -9.20
C PRO A 270 21.91 1.17 -7.70
N SER A 271 21.07 0.21 -7.35
CA SER A 271 20.77 -0.21 -5.99
C SER A 271 20.68 -1.72 -5.98
N GLN A 272 21.18 -2.32 -4.91
CA GLN A 272 20.96 -3.74 -4.70
C GLN A 272 19.57 -3.92 -4.09
N PRO A 273 18.71 -4.76 -4.70
CA PRO A 273 17.46 -5.14 -4.07
C PRO A 273 17.76 -5.85 -2.76
N GLU A 274 16.77 -5.90 -1.89
CA GLU A 274 16.92 -6.66 -0.66
C GLU A 274 16.91 -8.14 -1.01
N SER A 275 17.66 -8.95 -0.26
CA SER A 275 17.82 -10.39 -0.55
C SER A 275 16.50 -11.18 -0.58
N SER A 276 15.39 -10.60 -0.10
CA SER A 276 14.04 -11.17 -0.11
C SER A 276 13.05 -10.42 -1.01
N SER A 277 13.48 -9.45 -1.82
CA SER A 277 12.57 -8.73 -2.73
C SER A 277 12.23 -9.58 -3.95
N SER A 278 10.97 -9.54 -4.36
CA SER A 278 10.48 -10.20 -5.57
C SER A 278 9.76 -9.21 -6.50
N VAL A 279 9.61 -9.61 -7.76
CA VAL A 279 8.78 -8.91 -8.74
C VAL A 279 7.70 -9.85 -9.25
N TYR A 280 6.52 -9.30 -9.50
CA TYR A 280 5.48 -10.03 -10.20
C TYR A 280 5.74 -9.99 -11.68
N CYS A 281 5.69 -11.15 -12.32
CA CYS A 281 5.95 -11.34 -13.72
C CYS A 281 4.73 -11.95 -14.41
N ILE A 282 4.40 -11.39 -15.56
CA ILE A 282 3.39 -11.93 -16.46
C ILE A 282 4.04 -12.18 -17.82
N ASP A 283 3.92 -13.41 -18.33
CA ASP A 283 4.33 -13.70 -19.70
C ASP A 283 3.21 -13.26 -20.63
N VAL A 284 3.59 -12.57 -21.71
CA VAL A 284 2.64 -12.06 -22.70
C VAL A 284 3.01 -12.65 -24.04
N ALA A 285 2.05 -13.33 -24.68
CA ALA A 285 2.30 -14.06 -25.92
C ALA A 285 3.02 -13.19 -26.97
N GLU A 286 4.06 -13.77 -27.56
CA GLU A 286 4.89 -13.24 -28.65
C GLU A 286 5.69 -11.95 -28.37
N THR A 287 5.40 -11.24 -27.28
CA THR A 287 5.85 -9.86 -27.09
C THR A 287 6.60 -9.65 -25.79
N ALA A 288 6.36 -10.49 -24.76
CA ALA A 288 7.03 -10.41 -23.47
C ALA A 288 6.99 -8.99 -22.85
N ASN A 289 5.91 -8.24 -23.14
CA ASN A 289 5.71 -6.89 -22.63
C ASN A 289 4.24 -6.54 -22.47
N PHE A 290 3.95 -5.56 -21.63
CA PHE A 290 2.60 -5.03 -21.40
C PHE A 290 2.64 -3.53 -21.08
N VAL A 291 1.53 -2.84 -21.31
CA VAL A 291 1.39 -1.39 -21.11
C VAL A 291 0.89 -1.09 -19.72
N THR A 292 1.58 -0.14 -19.06
CA THR A 292 1.19 0.46 -17.79
C THR A 292 0.99 1.98 -17.98
N PRO A 293 0.38 2.69 -17.03
CA PRO A 293 0.29 4.16 -17.08
C PRO A 293 1.65 4.87 -17.20
N ALA A 294 2.74 4.22 -16.78
CA ALA A 294 4.10 4.76 -16.84
C ALA A 294 4.87 4.36 -18.13
N GLY A 295 4.26 3.57 -19.02
CA GLY A 295 4.88 3.07 -20.25
C GLY A 295 4.85 1.55 -20.41
N VAL A 296 5.56 1.06 -21.43
CA VAL A 296 5.70 -0.36 -21.75
C VAL A 296 6.68 -1.00 -20.78
N VAL A 297 6.27 -2.12 -20.19
CA VAL A 297 7.05 -2.90 -19.23
C VAL A 297 7.30 -4.28 -19.80
N HIS A 298 8.54 -4.75 -19.73
CA HIS A 298 8.88 -6.11 -20.09
C HIS A 298 8.76 -7.03 -18.90
N ASN A 299 7.86 -8.02 -19.02
CA ASN A 299 7.62 -9.17 -18.15
C ASN A 299 7.32 -8.91 -16.68
N CYS A 300 8.09 -8.10 -15.96
CA CYS A 300 8.05 -8.03 -14.51
C CYS A 300 7.96 -6.60 -13.99
N ARG A 301 7.26 -6.42 -12.86
CA ARG A 301 7.29 -5.16 -12.11
C ARG A 301 7.11 -5.40 -10.61
N PRO A 302 7.79 -4.62 -9.74
CA PRO A 302 7.58 -4.73 -8.31
C PRO A 302 6.14 -4.35 -7.93
N PRO A 303 5.55 -5.03 -6.94
CA PRO A 303 4.39 -4.52 -6.23
C PRO A 303 4.85 -3.32 -5.40
N GLN A 304 4.84 -2.12 -5.98
CA GLN A 304 5.15 -0.92 -5.21
C GLN A 304 3.95 -0.56 -4.34
N ASN A 305 4.23 -0.30 -3.05
CA ASN A 305 3.26 0.26 -2.13
C ASN A 305 3.22 1.76 -2.36
N ARG A 306 2.08 2.23 -2.86
CA ARG A 306 1.87 3.65 -3.01
C ARG A 306 1.29 4.29 -1.79
N THR A 307 1.46 5.60 -1.68
CA THR A 307 0.68 6.36 -0.73
C THR A 307 -0.81 6.26 -1.11
N PRO A 308 -1.69 5.92 -0.15
CA PRO A 308 -3.13 5.90 -0.40
C PRO A 308 -3.63 7.27 -0.86
N VAL A 309 -4.56 7.27 -1.81
CA VAL A 309 -5.24 8.51 -2.23
C VAL A 309 -6.29 8.93 -1.20
N SER A 310 -6.79 10.16 -1.31
CA SER A 310 -7.67 10.72 -0.26
C SER A 310 -9.00 9.98 -0.19
N GLU A 311 -9.49 9.47 -1.32
CA GLU A 311 -10.71 8.69 -1.46
C GLU A 311 -10.60 7.34 -0.75
N GLU A 312 -9.45 6.67 -0.84
CA GLU A 312 -9.19 5.41 -0.15
C GLU A 312 -9.08 5.61 1.36
N ILE A 313 -8.40 6.69 1.78
CA ILE A 313 -8.35 7.08 3.18
C ILE A 313 -9.75 7.38 3.70
N ALA A 314 -10.56 8.14 2.97
CA ALA A 314 -11.93 8.46 3.36
C ALA A 314 -12.81 7.21 3.46
N ALA A 315 -12.69 6.27 2.52
CA ALA A 315 -13.42 5.02 2.52
C ALA A 315 -13.08 4.11 3.72
N CYS A 316 -11.80 4.13 4.15
CA CYS A 316 -11.27 3.24 5.16
C CYS A 316 -11.25 3.85 6.58
N LYS A 317 -11.21 5.19 6.69
CA LYS A 317 -11.17 5.93 7.96
C LYS A 317 -12.25 5.52 8.96
N PRO A 318 -13.52 5.25 8.58
CA PRO A 318 -14.54 4.83 9.54
C PRO A 318 -14.18 3.56 10.32
N TYR A 319 -13.49 2.60 9.70
CA TYR A 319 -13.03 1.39 10.39
C TYR A 319 -11.99 1.72 11.46
N LEU A 320 -11.06 2.61 11.17
CA LEU A 320 -10.05 3.02 12.14
C LEU A 320 -10.67 3.84 13.29
N LEU A 321 -11.66 4.69 13.02
CA LEU A 321 -12.39 5.41 14.07
C LEU A 321 -13.12 4.44 15.01
N GLU A 322 -13.72 3.39 14.47
CA GLU A 322 -14.35 2.35 15.31
C GLU A 322 -13.32 1.55 16.11
N GLN A 323 -12.13 1.26 15.54
CA GLN A 323 -11.04 0.67 16.33
C GLN A 323 -10.60 1.62 17.47
N ILE A 324 -10.42 2.92 17.21
CA ILE A 324 -10.08 3.90 18.24
C ILE A 324 -11.15 3.93 19.34
N ARG A 325 -12.43 3.88 18.95
CA ARG A 325 -13.55 3.88 19.90
C ARG A 325 -13.60 2.60 20.74
N LEU A 326 -13.37 1.44 20.13
CA LEU A 326 -13.47 0.13 20.79
C LEU A 326 -12.27 -0.15 21.70
N ILE A 327 -11.08 0.26 21.29
CA ILE A 327 -9.83 0.10 22.08
C ILE A 327 -9.75 1.15 23.18
N ASP A 328 -10.28 2.35 22.92
CA ASP A 328 -10.23 3.52 23.80
C ASP A 328 -8.80 3.85 24.32
N PRO A 329 -7.81 4.02 23.42
CA PRO A 329 -6.43 4.23 23.83
C PRO A 329 -6.23 5.61 24.46
N LYS A 330 -5.35 5.70 25.46
CA LYS A 330 -4.92 6.97 26.07
C LYS A 330 -3.96 7.75 25.15
N ILE A 331 -3.12 7.01 24.42
CA ILE A 331 -2.09 7.56 23.52
C ILE A 331 -2.29 7.03 22.09
N ILE A 332 -2.23 7.90 21.09
CA ILE A 332 -2.17 7.52 19.67
C ILE A 332 -0.86 7.99 19.03
N LEU A 333 -0.11 7.06 18.45
CA LEU A 333 1.11 7.35 17.70
C LEU A 333 0.86 7.30 16.19
N PHE A 334 1.10 8.40 15.49
CA PHE A 334 1.01 8.44 14.03
C PHE A 334 2.38 8.14 13.42
N THR A 335 2.54 6.97 12.81
CA THR A 335 3.79 6.62 12.11
C THR A 335 3.77 7.22 10.70
N GLY A 336 4.41 8.38 10.53
CA GLY A 336 4.46 9.12 9.27
C GLY A 336 3.35 10.15 9.07
N ALA A 337 3.50 10.97 8.03
CA ALA A 337 2.61 12.11 7.77
C ALA A 337 1.21 11.69 7.29
N THR A 338 1.08 10.54 6.64
CA THR A 338 -0.21 10.06 6.10
C THR A 338 -1.18 9.69 7.23
N ALA A 339 -0.70 8.98 8.26
CA ALA A 339 -1.49 8.68 9.45
C ALA A 339 -1.96 9.95 10.17
N TYR A 340 -1.04 10.90 10.37
CA TYR A 340 -1.35 12.19 10.97
C TYR A 340 -2.41 12.96 10.17
N LYS A 341 -2.22 13.11 8.85
CA LYS A 341 -3.16 13.81 7.96
C LYS A 341 -4.52 13.11 7.95
N GLY A 342 -4.54 11.77 7.89
CA GLY A 342 -5.76 10.97 7.78
C GLY A 342 -6.71 11.17 8.96
N LEU A 343 -6.18 11.16 10.18
CA LEU A 343 -7.00 11.35 11.39
C LEU A 343 -7.28 12.83 11.66
N THR A 344 -6.25 13.70 11.64
CA THR A 344 -6.38 15.10 12.06
C THR A 344 -6.88 16.05 10.97
N GLY A 345 -6.83 15.64 9.70
CA GLY A 345 -7.09 16.51 8.54
C GLY A 345 -5.97 17.53 8.24
N LYS A 346 -4.95 17.65 9.09
CA LYS A 346 -3.89 18.66 8.96
C LYS A 346 -2.76 18.16 8.07
N LYS A 347 -2.41 18.94 7.04
CA LYS A 347 -1.28 18.63 6.13
C LYS A 347 0.00 19.30 6.64
N GLN A 348 0.87 18.54 7.29
CA GLN A 348 2.16 19.01 7.77
C GLN A 348 3.26 17.97 7.49
N GLY A 349 4.49 18.44 7.24
CA GLY A 349 5.62 17.55 6.99
C GLY A 349 6.09 16.85 8.26
N ILE A 350 6.34 15.54 8.19
CA ILE A 350 6.66 14.71 9.37
C ILE A 350 7.84 15.25 10.20
N THR A 351 8.86 15.80 9.55
CA THR A 351 10.05 16.36 10.21
C THR A 351 9.73 17.55 11.11
N LYS A 352 8.64 18.28 10.85
CA LYS A 352 8.22 19.45 11.64
C LYS A 352 7.35 19.08 12.84
N ILE A 353 6.60 17.99 12.75
CA ILE A 353 5.58 17.60 13.74
C ILE A 353 6.01 16.46 14.64
N ARG A 354 7.06 15.71 14.27
CA ARG A 354 7.52 14.56 15.06
C ARG A 354 7.85 14.97 16.50
N GLY A 355 7.52 14.09 17.45
CA GLY A 355 7.83 14.25 18.86
C GLY A 355 7.19 15.45 19.55
N GLN A 356 6.20 16.08 18.93
CA GLN A 356 5.36 17.09 19.57
C GLN A 356 4.06 16.42 20.02
N TRP A 357 3.69 16.67 21.28
CA TRP A 357 2.40 16.25 21.81
C TRP A 357 1.29 17.16 21.30
N LEU A 358 0.15 16.56 20.98
CA LEU A 358 -1.10 17.24 20.70
C LEU A 358 -2.25 16.46 21.30
N GLU A 359 -3.38 17.13 21.51
CA GLU A 359 -4.61 16.47 21.90
C GLU A 359 -5.53 16.33 20.68
N TRP A 360 -6.11 15.14 20.52
CA TRP A 360 -7.09 14.86 19.48
C TRP A 360 -8.17 13.94 20.04
N GLU A 361 -9.43 14.40 19.99
CA GLU A 361 -10.59 13.68 20.51
C GLU A 361 -10.40 13.15 21.95
N GLY A 362 -9.85 14.00 22.83
CA GLY A 362 -9.60 13.68 24.25
C GLY A 362 -8.39 12.76 24.49
N ARG A 363 -7.59 12.45 23.46
CA ARG A 363 -6.44 11.53 23.55
C ARG A 363 -5.13 12.25 23.30
N GLN A 364 -4.08 11.81 23.99
CA GLN A 364 -2.72 12.31 23.74
C GLN A 364 -2.18 11.70 22.46
N CYS A 365 -1.68 12.53 21.56
CA CYS A 365 -1.24 12.09 20.25
C CYS A 365 0.17 12.61 19.94
N MET A 366 0.95 11.79 19.23
CA MET A 366 2.28 12.18 18.78
C MET A 366 2.56 11.60 17.40
N ALA A 367 3.08 12.43 16.49
CA ALA A 367 3.64 11.94 15.24
C ALA A 367 5.06 11.42 15.47
N ILE A 368 5.40 10.29 14.84
CA ILE A 368 6.73 9.67 14.87
C ILE A 368 7.17 9.31 13.45
N PHE A 369 8.48 9.14 13.23
CA PHE A 369 8.96 8.70 11.93
C PHE A 369 8.43 7.30 11.60
N HIS A 370 8.02 7.10 10.35
CA HIS A 370 7.68 5.76 9.88
C HIS A 370 8.93 4.86 9.90
N PRO A 371 8.88 3.63 10.40
CA PRO A 371 10.06 2.74 10.47
C PRO A 371 10.74 2.51 9.12
N ALA A 372 9.97 2.43 8.02
CA ALA A 372 10.53 2.36 6.67
C ALA A 372 11.41 3.57 6.29
N TYR A 373 11.13 4.76 6.82
CA TYR A 373 12.00 5.94 6.62
C TYR A 373 13.34 5.78 7.36
N LEU A 374 13.33 5.16 8.55
CA LEU A 374 14.52 4.88 9.35
C LEU A 374 15.39 3.78 8.74
N LEU A 375 14.80 2.82 8.03
CA LEU A 375 15.53 1.80 7.26
C LEU A 375 16.32 2.45 6.11
N ARG A 376 15.71 3.41 5.40
CA ARG A 376 16.37 4.17 4.32
C ARG A 376 17.42 5.16 4.83
N ASN A 377 17.33 5.58 6.10
CA ASN A 377 18.22 6.54 6.73
C ASN A 377 18.83 5.95 8.01
N PRO A 378 19.80 5.01 7.88
CA PRO A 378 20.21 4.15 8.97
C PRO A 378 21.13 4.81 10.01
N SER A 379 21.60 6.03 9.78
CA SER A 379 22.52 6.73 10.68
C SER A 379 21.92 6.95 12.08
N ARG A 380 22.76 6.75 13.10
CA ARG A 380 22.43 6.89 14.52
C ARG A 380 23.05 8.14 15.14
N GLU A 381 23.75 8.97 14.36
CA GLU A 381 24.37 10.18 14.86
C GLU A 381 23.32 11.14 15.44
N LYS A 382 23.77 12.00 16.37
CA LYS A 382 22.91 13.00 17.00
C LYS A 382 22.21 13.86 15.92
N GLY A 383 20.90 14.05 16.07
CA GLY A 383 20.06 14.78 15.13
C GLY A 383 19.63 14.00 13.87
N LYS A 384 20.10 12.76 13.69
CA LYS A 384 19.64 11.89 12.58
C LYS A 384 18.34 11.17 12.94
N PRO A 385 17.59 10.63 11.95
CA PRO A 385 16.24 10.09 12.17
C PRO A 385 16.15 9.02 13.26
N LYS A 386 17.10 8.07 13.35
CA LYS A 386 17.06 7.04 14.40
C LYS A 386 17.30 7.60 15.80
N TRP A 387 18.17 8.61 15.92
CA TRP A 387 18.42 9.28 17.19
C TRP A 387 17.19 10.07 17.65
N LEU A 388 16.52 10.79 16.73
CA LEU A 388 15.28 11.50 17.03
C LEU A 388 14.14 10.54 17.40
N MET A 389 13.98 9.44 16.65
CA MET A 389 12.98 8.41 16.95
C MET A 389 13.20 7.81 18.35
N TRP A 390 14.45 7.63 18.75
CA TRP A 390 14.78 7.14 20.08
C TRP A 390 14.30 8.09 21.18
N GLN A 391 14.50 9.41 21.01
CA GLN A 391 13.97 10.41 21.93
C GLN A 391 12.44 10.41 21.98
N ASP A 392 11.80 10.28 20.80
CA ASP A 392 10.34 10.29 20.70
C ASP A 392 9.73 9.12 21.48
N ILE A 393 10.27 7.91 21.32
CA ILE A 393 9.71 6.74 22.02
C ILE A 393 9.96 6.78 23.55
N GLN A 394 11.07 7.38 24.00
CA GLN A 394 11.30 7.63 25.43
C GLN A 394 10.26 8.60 25.99
N ALA A 395 9.91 9.66 25.24
CA ALA A 395 8.86 10.59 25.64
C ALA A 395 7.49 9.91 25.72
N VAL A 396 7.20 8.94 24.83
CA VAL A 396 5.97 8.13 24.89
C VAL A 396 5.92 7.31 26.17
N ARG A 397 7.01 6.63 26.55
CA ARG A 397 7.07 5.89 27.82
C ARG A 397 6.76 6.80 29.00
N GLN A 398 7.46 7.94 29.09
CA GLN A 398 7.23 8.91 30.15
C GLN A 398 5.78 9.38 30.20
N LYS A 399 5.17 9.70 29.04
CA LYS A 399 3.78 10.15 28.98
C LYS A 399 2.80 9.07 29.42
N LEU A 400 3.05 7.79 29.08
CA LEU A 400 2.18 6.72 29.55
C LEU A 400 2.24 6.59 31.08
N ASP A 401 3.44 6.68 31.66
CA ASP A 401 3.64 6.60 33.10
C ASP A 401 2.97 7.78 33.83
N GLU A 402 2.87 8.96 33.21
CA GLU A 402 2.12 10.12 33.72
C GLU A 402 0.59 9.94 33.67
N LEU A 403 0.07 9.07 32.79
CA LEU A 403 -1.36 8.84 32.57
C LEU A 403 -1.89 7.60 33.31
N ARG A 404 -1.03 6.93 34.07
CA ARG A 404 -1.35 5.82 34.98
C ARG A 404 -1.40 6.36 36.41
#